data_AF-A0A655WJN3-F1
#
_entry.id   AF-A0A655WJN3-F1
#
_cell.length_a   1.000
_cell.length_b   1.000
_cell.length_c   1.000
_cell.angle_alpha   90.00
_cell.angle_beta   90.00
_cell.angle_gamma   90.00
#
_symmetry.space_group_name_H-M   'P 1'
#
loop_
_entity.id
_entity.type
_entity.pdbx_description
1 polymer ?
#
loop_
_entity_poly.entity_id
_entity_poly.type
_entity_poly.pdbx_seq_one_letter_code
_entity_poly.pdbx_strand_id
1 'polypeptide(L)'
;MIGVYDVIHHYQKVAEWSGFGIGPHEVILMADGRLVVGVGGVHTFGREPLNLESMQPSLTYLSAQGEVLEQITLPDRHLSIRHLAHDGDNTVLCGQQYRGQPDDYPPLVAMHTGVGPLKPLQAEPEQWARFNHYIASIAATDEWILATSPPGNCYGIWSKATGELVELAALADASGVVVRHGAFQISSGSGKIILQSAPELSQSHMSNVMWDNHWSAI
;
A
#
# COMPACT_ATOMS: atom_id res chain seq x y z
N MET A 1 17.13 6.06 -3.09
CA MET A 1 17.62 7.13 -2.21
C MET A 1 16.43 7.82 -1.58
N ILE A 2 16.53 8.19 -0.30
CA ILE A 2 15.55 8.99 0.45
C ILE A 2 16.30 10.22 0.96
N GLY A 3 15.74 11.41 0.75
CA GLY A 3 16.30 12.66 1.28
C GLY A 3 15.71 12.99 2.64
N VAL A 4 16.55 13.46 3.56
CA VAL A 4 16.12 13.92 4.90
C VAL A 4 16.26 15.43 4.96
N TYR A 5 15.19 16.09 5.40
CA TYR A 5 15.08 17.55 5.43
C TYR A 5 14.68 18.02 6.81
N ASP A 6 15.37 19.05 7.31
CA ASP A 6 15.10 19.65 8.61
C ASP A 6 14.01 20.72 8.47
N VAL A 7 12.85 20.45 9.05
CA VAL A 7 11.67 21.35 9.00
C VAL A 7 11.91 22.65 9.77
N ILE A 8 12.68 22.62 10.87
CA ILE A 8 12.99 23.81 11.68
C ILE A 8 13.93 24.75 10.91
N HIS A 9 14.87 24.17 10.17
CA HIS A 9 15.85 24.90 9.35
C HIS A 9 15.39 25.02 7.88
N HIS A 10 14.14 25.41 7.66
CA HIS A 10 13.58 25.73 6.34
C HIS A 10 13.69 24.61 5.29
N TYR A 11 13.47 23.36 5.70
CA TYR A 11 13.61 22.18 4.84
C TYR A 11 15.00 22.10 4.19
N GLN A 12 16.05 22.49 4.92
CA GLN A 12 17.41 22.24 4.49
C GLN A 12 17.65 20.72 4.44
N LYS A 13 18.24 20.24 3.33
CA LYS A 13 18.64 18.84 3.22
C LYS A 13 19.81 18.55 4.16
N VAL A 14 19.61 17.62 5.09
CA VAL A 14 20.60 17.28 6.14
C VAL A 14 21.21 15.90 5.96
N ALA A 15 20.53 14.99 5.25
CA ALA A 15 21.07 13.69 4.93
C ALA A 15 20.46 13.10 3.64
N GLU A 16 21.13 12.07 3.12
CA GLU A 16 20.64 11.18 2.08
C GLU A 16 20.85 9.74 2.54
N TRP A 17 19.77 8.96 2.51
CA TRP A 17 19.80 7.55 2.84
C TRP A 17 19.69 6.70 1.57
N SER A 18 20.48 5.63 1.52
CA SER A 18 20.54 4.68 0.40
C SER A 18 20.79 3.26 0.92
N GLY A 19 20.98 2.28 0.03
CA GLY A 19 21.30 0.90 0.40
C GLY A 19 20.10 -0.04 0.57
N PHE A 20 18.87 0.46 0.47
CA PHE A 20 17.63 -0.34 0.59
C PHE A 20 17.01 -0.76 -0.76
N GLY A 21 17.70 -0.50 -1.88
CA GLY A 21 17.24 -0.90 -3.22
C GLY A 21 16.70 0.24 -4.09
N ILE A 22 16.13 -0.15 -5.24
CA ILE A 22 15.75 0.76 -6.33
C ILE A 22 14.28 1.17 -6.18
N GLY A 23 14.00 2.45 -6.39
CA GLY A 23 12.63 2.98 -6.40
C GLY A 23 11.90 2.84 -5.05
N PRO A 24 12.44 3.39 -3.94
CA PRO A 24 11.62 3.59 -2.74
C PRO A 24 10.38 4.40 -3.12
N HIS A 25 9.21 3.96 -2.70
CA HIS A 25 7.94 4.53 -3.11
C HIS A 25 7.18 5.19 -1.96
N GLU A 26 7.17 4.57 -0.79
CA GLU A 26 6.49 5.10 0.40
C GLU A 26 7.33 4.84 1.65
N VAL A 27 7.21 5.73 2.63
CA VAL A 27 7.85 5.64 3.94
C VAL A 27 6.81 5.89 5.02
N ILE A 28 6.69 4.99 5.98
CA ILE A 28 5.84 5.15 7.18
C ILE A 28 6.68 5.10 8.46
N LEU A 29 6.20 5.73 9.52
CA LEU A 29 6.82 5.72 10.85
C LEU A 29 6.06 4.75 11.76
N MET A 30 6.78 3.80 12.36
CA MET A 30 6.24 2.86 13.34
C MET A 30 6.19 3.50 14.73
N ALA A 31 5.37 2.92 15.62
CA ALA A 31 5.22 3.40 17.01
C ALA A 31 6.54 3.34 17.82
N ASP A 32 7.45 2.43 17.48
CA ASP A 32 8.76 2.28 18.11
C ASP A 32 9.84 3.22 17.54
N GLY A 33 9.48 4.09 16.58
CA GLY A 33 10.37 5.05 15.96
C GLY A 33 11.18 4.52 14.77
N ARG A 34 11.02 3.24 14.40
CA ARG A 34 11.57 2.72 13.13
C ARG A 34 10.81 3.28 11.95
N LEU A 35 11.51 3.41 10.82
CA LEU A 35 10.90 3.75 9.55
C LEU A 35 10.72 2.46 8.73
N VAL A 36 9.65 2.39 7.96
CA VAL A 36 9.41 1.28 7.03
C VAL A 36 9.26 1.84 5.63
N VAL A 37 10.01 1.27 4.69
CA VAL A 37 10.10 1.73 3.32
C VAL A 37 9.58 0.65 2.38
N GLY A 38 8.60 1.02 1.56
CA GLY A 38 8.12 0.21 0.45
C GLY A 38 9.03 0.44 -0.74
N VAL A 39 9.79 -0.58 -1.14
CA VAL A 39 10.73 -0.50 -2.25
C VAL A 39 10.16 -1.24 -3.45
N GLY A 40 9.95 -0.51 -4.54
CA GLY A 40 9.33 -1.07 -5.74
C GLY A 40 10.27 -1.95 -6.56
N GLY A 41 11.58 -1.75 -6.51
CA GLY A 41 12.56 -2.57 -7.22
C GLY A 41 12.64 -2.36 -8.74
N VAL A 42 11.72 -1.57 -9.32
CA VAL A 42 11.69 -1.28 -10.76
C VAL A 42 12.51 -0.02 -11.07
N HIS A 43 13.47 -0.15 -11.99
CA HIS A 43 14.13 0.96 -12.65
C HIS A 43 13.34 1.31 -13.91
N THR A 44 12.95 2.57 -14.05
CA THR A 44 12.21 3.05 -15.23
C THR A 44 12.95 4.15 -15.96
N PHE A 45 12.79 4.20 -17.28
CA PHE A 45 13.06 5.39 -18.09
C PHE A 45 11.72 6.01 -18.49
N GLY A 46 11.32 7.07 -17.78
CA GLY A 46 9.94 7.55 -17.85
C GLY A 46 8.96 6.48 -17.37
N ARG A 47 8.09 6.00 -18.26
CA ARG A 47 7.10 4.93 -17.99
C ARG A 47 7.57 3.52 -18.38
N GLU A 48 8.70 3.40 -19.06
CA GLU A 48 9.21 2.12 -19.54
C GLU A 48 10.05 1.43 -18.44
N PRO A 49 9.71 0.19 -18.03
CA PRO A 49 10.51 -0.56 -17.07
C PRO A 49 11.73 -1.19 -17.76
N LEU A 50 12.90 -1.04 -17.14
CA LEU A 50 14.19 -1.45 -17.73
C LEU A 50 14.76 -2.75 -17.15
N ASN A 51 14.22 -3.23 -16.03
CA ASN A 51 14.86 -4.29 -15.24
C ASN A 51 13.87 -5.33 -14.68
N LEU A 52 12.75 -5.59 -15.36
CA LEU A 52 11.73 -6.52 -14.85
C LEU A 52 12.30 -7.89 -14.49
N GLU A 53 13.25 -8.41 -15.28
CA GLU A 53 13.91 -9.70 -15.01
C GLU A 53 14.78 -9.68 -13.74
N SER A 54 15.29 -8.53 -13.32
CA SER A 54 16.20 -8.38 -12.16
C SER A 54 15.61 -7.54 -11.04
N MET A 55 14.32 -7.19 -11.12
CA MET A 55 13.59 -6.40 -10.14
C MET A 55 13.61 -7.11 -8.79
N GLN A 56 13.82 -6.36 -7.71
CA GLN A 56 13.90 -6.87 -6.35
C GLN A 56 13.13 -5.91 -5.41
N PRO A 57 11.79 -6.05 -5.34
CA PRO A 57 10.99 -5.29 -4.41
C PRO A 57 11.20 -5.79 -2.98
N SER A 58 11.11 -4.89 -2.01
CA SER A 58 11.29 -5.25 -0.60
C SER A 58 10.52 -4.33 0.32
N LEU A 59 10.11 -4.87 1.46
CA LEU A 59 9.74 -4.12 2.65
C LEU A 59 11.01 -3.94 3.47
N THR A 60 11.49 -2.71 3.61
CA THR A 60 12.74 -2.42 4.31
C THR A 60 12.49 -1.65 5.60
N TYR A 61 12.98 -2.17 6.72
CA TYR A 61 12.99 -1.49 8.01
C TYR A 61 14.28 -0.71 8.17
N LEU A 62 14.16 0.56 8.55
CA LEU A 62 15.28 1.44 8.84
C LEU A 62 15.25 1.89 10.32
N SER A 63 16.43 2.15 10.87
CA SER A 63 16.56 2.91 12.12
C SER A 63 16.13 4.36 11.89
N ALA A 64 15.93 5.11 12.98
CA ALA A 64 15.64 6.55 12.92
C ALA A 64 16.79 7.36 12.26
N GLN A 65 17.99 6.77 12.17
CA GLN A 65 19.17 7.35 11.54
C GLN A 65 19.36 6.90 10.08
N GLY A 66 18.47 6.06 9.56
CA GLY A 66 18.48 5.59 8.18
C GLY A 66 19.30 4.32 7.93
N GLU A 67 19.73 3.61 8.97
CA GLU A 67 20.46 2.35 8.83
C GLU A 67 19.49 1.22 8.49
N VAL A 68 19.84 0.38 7.52
CA VAL A 68 19.03 -0.79 7.16
C VAL A 68 19.10 -1.82 8.27
N LEU A 69 17.95 -2.11 8.89
CA LEU A 69 17.82 -3.10 9.96
C LEU A 69 17.41 -4.47 9.42
N GLU A 70 16.46 -4.48 8.49
CA GLU A 70 15.91 -5.71 7.91
C GLU A 70 15.33 -5.42 6.52
N GLN A 71 15.45 -6.39 5.61
CA GLN A 71 14.80 -6.35 4.32
C GLN A 71 14.07 -7.66 4.06
N ILE A 72 12.80 -7.55 3.70
CA ILE A 72 11.91 -8.69 3.48
C ILE A 72 11.38 -8.61 2.06
N THR A 73 11.48 -9.69 1.31
CA THR A 73 11.04 -9.76 -0.09
C THR A 73 9.78 -10.60 -0.22
N LEU A 74 9.03 -10.39 -1.30
CA LEU A 74 7.97 -11.28 -1.73
C LEU A 74 8.53 -12.43 -2.59
N PRO A 75 7.90 -13.62 -2.59
CA PRO A 75 8.34 -14.72 -3.45
C PRO A 75 8.31 -14.39 -4.94
N ASP A 76 7.28 -13.65 -5.39
CA ASP A 76 7.22 -13.14 -6.75
C ASP A 76 7.88 -11.75 -6.83
N ARG A 77 8.97 -11.69 -7.60
CA ARG A 77 9.76 -10.47 -7.78
C ARG A 77 9.03 -9.37 -8.53
N HIS A 78 7.96 -9.68 -9.25
CA HIS A 78 7.21 -8.70 -10.05
C HIS A 78 6.17 -7.94 -9.23
N LEU A 79 6.00 -8.28 -7.95
CA LEU A 79 5.12 -7.59 -7.01
C LEU A 79 5.81 -6.34 -6.44
N SER A 80 5.77 -5.24 -7.20
CA SER A 80 6.34 -3.96 -6.77
C SER A 80 5.60 -3.46 -5.53
N ILE A 81 6.27 -3.30 -4.40
CA ILE A 81 5.65 -2.67 -3.22
C ILE A 81 5.56 -1.17 -3.47
N ARG A 82 4.35 -0.62 -3.38
CA ARG A 82 4.05 0.80 -3.67
C ARG A 82 3.43 1.49 -2.47
N HIS A 83 2.45 0.84 -1.85
CA HIS A 83 1.65 1.45 -0.79
C HIS A 83 1.85 0.74 0.54
N LEU A 84 1.92 1.50 1.62
CA LEU A 84 2.07 0.97 2.97
C LEU A 84 0.96 1.48 3.90
N ALA A 85 0.60 0.64 4.87
CA ALA A 85 -0.14 1.05 6.06
C ALA A 85 0.38 0.26 7.27
N HIS A 86 0.08 0.73 8.47
CA HIS A 86 0.26 -0.05 9.69
C HIS A 86 -1.01 -0.01 10.52
N ASP A 87 -1.15 -0.95 11.45
CA ASP A 87 -2.33 -1.07 12.31
C ASP A 87 -2.19 -0.35 13.66
N GLY A 88 -1.20 0.52 13.78
CA GLY A 88 -0.86 1.19 15.05
C GLY A 88 0.09 0.42 15.97
N ASP A 89 0.36 -0.86 15.69
CA ASP A 89 1.33 -1.67 16.44
C ASP A 89 2.47 -2.16 15.52
N ASN A 90 2.71 -3.47 15.43
CA ASN A 90 3.85 -4.06 14.72
C ASN A 90 3.51 -4.58 13.32
N THR A 91 2.24 -4.50 12.92
CA THR A 91 1.80 -5.02 11.63
C THR A 91 2.00 -3.97 10.55
N VAL A 92 2.68 -4.34 9.47
CA VAL A 92 2.79 -3.53 8.26
C VAL A 92 2.06 -4.23 7.12
N LEU A 93 1.22 -3.47 6.45
CA LEU A 93 0.49 -3.88 5.25
C LEU A 93 1.17 -3.27 4.03
N CYS A 94 1.23 -4.07 2.98
CA CYS A 94 1.81 -3.69 1.71
C CYS A 94 0.73 -3.82 0.64
N GLY A 95 0.53 -2.78 -0.16
CA GLY A 95 -0.17 -2.81 -1.44
C GLY A 95 0.83 -2.85 -2.59
N GLN A 96 0.59 -3.73 -3.56
CA GLN A 96 1.50 -3.97 -4.69
C GLN A 96 0.95 -3.47 -6.02
N GLN A 97 1.88 -3.19 -6.93
CA GLN A 97 1.65 -3.13 -8.36
C GLN A 97 2.35 -4.32 -9.02
N TYR A 98 1.60 -5.16 -9.71
CA TYR A 98 2.16 -6.31 -10.41
C TYR A 98 2.72 -5.90 -11.78
N ARG A 99 3.88 -6.47 -12.12
CA ARG A 99 4.66 -6.16 -13.34
C ARG A 99 5.06 -7.40 -14.14
N GLY A 100 4.41 -8.54 -13.87
CA GLY A 100 4.68 -9.81 -14.54
C GLY A 100 3.78 -10.03 -15.74
N GLN A 101 3.26 -11.24 -15.91
CA GLN A 101 2.43 -11.56 -17.08
C GLN A 101 1.02 -10.97 -16.96
N PRO A 102 0.44 -10.45 -18.06
CA PRO A 102 -0.91 -9.88 -18.02
C PRO A 102 -2.02 -10.84 -17.57
N ASP A 103 -1.83 -12.15 -17.73
CA ASP A 103 -2.84 -13.16 -17.39
C ASP A 103 -2.63 -13.77 -15.98
N ASP A 104 -1.61 -13.33 -15.24
CA ASP A 104 -1.36 -13.76 -13.86
C ASP A 104 -2.07 -12.83 -12.87
N TYR A 105 -2.71 -13.38 -11.84
CA TYR A 105 -3.44 -12.60 -10.82
C TYR A 105 -2.96 -12.93 -9.40
N PRO A 106 -1.70 -12.58 -9.07
CA PRO A 106 -1.17 -12.87 -7.75
C PRO A 106 -1.82 -11.99 -6.68
N PRO A 107 -1.68 -12.36 -5.40
CA PRO A 107 -2.05 -11.49 -4.30
C PRO A 107 -1.35 -10.14 -4.38
N LEU A 108 -2.15 -9.06 -4.36
CA LEU A 108 -1.65 -7.68 -4.44
C LEU A 108 -1.62 -6.98 -3.06
N VAL A 109 -1.98 -7.71 -2.00
CA VAL A 109 -1.86 -7.27 -0.63
C VAL A 109 -1.10 -8.31 0.18
N ALA A 110 -0.15 -7.84 0.99
CA ALA A 110 0.63 -8.68 1.89
C ALA A 110 0.77 -8.02 3.26
N MET A 111 0.93 -8.84 4.30
CA MET A 111 1.02 -8.41 5.69
C MET A 111 2.30 -8.96 6.33
N HIS A 112 3.04 -8.12 7.04
CA HIS A 112 4.16 -8.51 7.88
C HIS A 112 3.86 -8.19 9.33
N THR A 113 3.94 -9.19 10.21
CA THR A 113 3.58 -9.07 11.65
C THR A 113 4.82 -8.90 12.54
N GLY A 114 5.80 -8.13 12.06
CA GLY A 114 7.04 -7.82 12.77
C GLY A 114 8.14 -8.89 12.72
N VAL A 115 7.81 -10.16 12.50
CA VAL A 115 8.79 -11.25 12.33
C VAL A 115 8.42 -12.20 11.21
N GLY A 116 9.43 -12.73 10.54
CA GLY A 116 9.29 -13.76 9.52
C GLY A 116 8.97 -13.19 8.14
N PRO A 117 8.38 -13.99 7.24
CA PRO A 117 8.12 -13.55 5.87
C PRO A 117 6.88 -12.64 5.78
N LEU A 118 6.81 -11.87 4.70
CA LEU A 118 5.57 -11.26 4.24
C LEU A 118 4.55 -12.35 3.90
N LYS A 119 3.34 -12.24 4.46
CA LYS A 119 2.23 -13.16 4.23
C LYS A 119 1.25 -12.55 3.24
N PRO A 120 1.10 -13.11 2.03
CA PRO A 120 0.07 -12.68 1.10
C PRO A 120 -1.34 -12.86 1.71
N LEU A 121 -2.23 -11.91 1.46
CA LEU A 121 -3.65 -12.07 1.80
C LEU A 121 -4.34 -12.98 0.77
N GLN A 122 -5.45 -13.58 1.17
CA GLN A 122 -6.15 -14.61 0.41
C GLN A 122 -7.36 -14.02 -0.32
N ALA A 123 -7.47 -14.35 -1.60
CA ALA A 123 -8.65 -14.14 -2.44
C ALA A 123 -8.56 -15.11 -3.63
N GLU A 124 -9.69 -15.41 -4.25
CA GLU A 124 -9.74 -16.22 -5.46
C GLU A 124 -9.05 -15.49 -6.65
N PRO A 125 -8.51 -16.22 -7.64
CA PRO A 125 -7.84 -15.61 -8.79
C PRO A 125 -8.71 -14.57 -9.52
N GLU A 126 -10.01 -14.83 -9.68
CA GLU A 126 -10.94 -13.91 -10.34
C GLU A 126 -11.20 -12.64 -9.51
N GLN A 127 -11.06 -12.73 -8.19
CA GLN A 127 -11.15 -11.58 -7.29
C GLN A 127 -9.91 -10.71 -7.41
N TRP A 128 -8.70 -11.31 -7.44
CA TRP A 128 -7.46 -10.57 -7.72
C TRP A 128 -7.44 -9.94 -9.10
N ALA A 129 -8.00 -10.63 -10.11
CA ALA A 129 -8.14 -10.09 -11.46
C ALA A 129 -8.93 -8.77 -11.49
N ARG A 130 -9.90 -8.57 -10.59
CA ARG A 130 -10.65 -7.30 -10.50
C ARG A 130 -9.78 -6.10 -10.18
N PHE A 131 -8.69 -6.27 -9.44
CA PHE A 131 -7.81 -5.16 -9.07
C PHE A 131 -6.91 -4.69 -10.21
N ASN A 132 -6.92 -5.38 -11.36
CA ASN A 132 -6.17 -4.99 -12.56
C ASN A 132 -4.70 -4.65 -12.23
N HIS A 133 -4.06 -5.55 -11.48
CA HIS A 133 -2.64 -5.50 -11.09
C HIS A 133 -2.19 -4.29 -10.28
N TYR A 134 -3.12 -3.54 -9.67
CA TYR A 134 -2.79 -2.28 -9.02
C TYR A 134 -3.58 -2.04 -7.74
N ILE A 135 -2.87 -1.84 -6.64
CA ILE A 135 -3.39 -1.20 -5.43
C ILE A 135 -2.96 0.26 -5.43
N ALA A 136 -3.88 1.19 -5.15
CA ALA A 136 -3.61 2.64 -5.11
C ALA A 136 -3.52 3.22 -3.70
N SER A 137 -4.17 2.56 -2.74
CA SER A 137 -4.19 2.97 -1.34
C SER A 137 -4.56 1.76 -0.49
N ILE A 138 -4.08 1.73 0.75
CA ILE A 138 -4.35 0.68 1.72
C ILE A 138 -4.49 1.30 3.11
N ALA A 139 -5.39 0.77 3.93
CA ALA A 139 -5.56 1.17 5.32
C ALA A 139 -6.00 -0.01 6.18
N ALA A 140 -5.84 0.12 7.50
CA ALA A 140 -6.20 -0.92 8.47
C ALA A 140 -6.99 -0.36 9.64
N THR A 141 -7.97 -1.11 10.11
CA THR A 141 -8.50 -1.00 11.47
C THR A 141 -7.94 -2.14 12.33
N ASP A 142 -8.47 -2.31 13.53
CA ASP A 142 -8.11 -3.43 14.40
C ASP A 142 -8.48 -4.79 13.79
N GLU A 143 -9.58 -4.84 13.02
CA GLU A 143 -10.17 -6.07 12.49
C GLU A 143 -10.02 -6.24 10.98
N TRP A 144 -9.96 -5.14 10.23
CA TRP A 144 -10.13 -5.14 8.77
C TRP A 144 -8.97 -4.46 8.06
N ILE A 145 -8.68 -4.94 6.85
CA ILE A 145 -7.76 -4.32 5.91
C ILE A 145 -8.57 -3.91 4.69
N LEU A 146 -8.42 -2.68 4.22
CA LEU A 146 -9.08 -2.20 3.00
C LEU A 146 -8.04 -1.73 2.00
N ALA A 147 -8.17 -2.17 0.75
CA ALA A 147 -7.33 -1.73 -0.35
C ALA A 147 -8.16 -1.34 -1.58
N THR A 148 -7.73 -0.32 -2.30
CA THR A 148 -8.45 0.26 -3.44
C THR A 148 -7.71 0.03 -4.77
N SER A 149 -8.46 -0.07 -5.86
CA SER A 149 -7.93 -0.09 -7.22
C SER A 149 -8.74 0.80 -8.16
N PRO A 150 -8.20 1.97 -8.55
CA PRO A 150 -8.74 2.81 -9.60
C PRO A 150 -8.87 2.10 -10.94
N PRO A 151 -7.82 1.43 -11.49
CA PRO A 151 -7.94 0.76 -12.78
C PRO A 151 -8.83 -0.49 -12.73
N GLY A 152 -9.03 -1.06 -11.54
CA GLY A 152 -9.99 -2.14 -11.28
C GLY A 152 -11.43 -1.66 -11.03
N ASN A 153 -11.62 -0.36 -10.77
CA ASN A 153 -12.89 0.21 -10.32
C ASN A 153 -13.49 -0.54 -9.12
N CYS A 154 -12.64 -0.90 -8.14
CA CYS A 154 -13.06 -1.67 -6.99
C CYS A 154 -12.27 -1.35 -5.72
N TYR A 155 -12.81 -1.79 -4.59
CA TYR A 155 -12.06 -1.94 -3.35
C TYR A 155 -12.37 -3.32 -2.75
N GLY A 156 -11.41 -3.86 -1.98
CA GLY A 156 -11.58 -5.09 -1.23
C GLY A 156 -11.38 -4.89 0.26
N ILE A 157 -12.04 -5.73 1.05
CA ILE A 157 -11.88 -5.79 2.50
C ILE A 157 -11.47 -7.20 2.89
N TRP A 158 -10.39 -7.32 3.66
CA TRP A 158 -9.89 -8.58 4.20
C TRP A 158 -10.01 -8.60 5.72
N SER A 159 -10.28 -9.78 6.28
CA SER A 159 -10.14 -10.01 7.72
C SER A 159 -8.66 -10.02 8.11
N LYS A 160 -8.27 -9.26 9.14
CA LYS A 160 -6.92 -9.37 9.72
C LYS A 160 -6.68 -10.72 10.39
N ALA A 161 -7.74 -11.31 10.95
CA ALA A 161 -7.65 -12.56 11.71
C ALA A 161 -7.41 -13.77 10.80
N THR A 162 -8.14 -13.88 9.69
CA THR A 162 -8.03 -15.03 8.75
C THR A 162 -7.15 -14.73 7.54
N GLY A 163 -6.97 -13.45 7.20
CA GLY A 163 -6.31 -13.01 5.97
C GLY A 163 -7.18 -13.18 4.72
N GLU A 164 -8.44 -13.58 4.85
CA GLU A 164 -9.35 -13.85 3.73
C GLU A 164 -10.12 -12.59 3.31
N LEU A 165 -10.37 -12.48 2.01
CA LEU A 165 -11.24 -11.46 1.44
C LEU A 165 -12.68 -11.71 1.89
N VAL A 166 -13.29 -10.73 2.55
CA VAL A 166 -14.67 -10.79 3.04
C VAL A 166 -15.62 -9.91 2.23
N GLU A 167 -15.11 -8.88 1.55
CA GLU A 167 -15.91 -8.04 0.66
C GLU A 167 -15.09 -7.62 -0.56
N LEU A 168 -15.72 -7.68 -1.74
CA LEU A 168 -15.22 -7.08 -2.98
C LEU A 168 -16.32 -6.23 -3.58
N ALA A 169 -16.12 -4.92 -3.62
CA ALA A 169 -17.15 -3.97 -4.01
C ALA A 169 -16.70 -3.09 -5.18
N ALA A 170 -17.66 -2.78 -6.05
CA ALA A 170 -17.44 -1.90 -7.19
C ALA A 170 -17.51 -0.42 -6.75
N LEU A 171 -16.50 0.34 -7.16
CA LEU A 171 -16.45 1.79 -6.99
C LEU A 171 -15.63 2.36 -8.16
N ALA A 172 -16.29 3.12 -9.04
CA ALA A 172 -15.61 3.76 -10.15
C ALA A 172 -14.44 4.59 -9.64
N ASP A 173 -13.25 4.45 -10.23
CA ASP A 173 -12.05 5.20 -9.88
C ASP A 173 -11.76 5.21 -8.36
N ALA A 174 -11.91 4.05 -7.71
CA ALA A 174 -11.69 3.86 -6.26
C ALA A 174 -10.26 4.25 -5.88
N SER A 175 -10.10 5.37 -5.20
CA SER A 175 -8.81 6.06 -5.08
C SER A 175 -8.20 5.93 -3.69
N GLY A 176 -8.35 6.93 -2.82
CA GLY A 176 -7.71 6.97 -1.52
C GLY A 176 -8.53 6.21 -0.48
N VAL A 177 -7.88 5.64 0.53
CA VAL A 177 -8.54 5.14 1.73
C VAL A 177 -7.81 5.62 2.98
N VAL A 178 -8.56 6.10 3.96
CA VAL A 178 -8.06 6.44 5.31
C VAL A 178 -8.98 5.87 6.37
N VAL A 179 -8.50 5.76 7.61
CA VAL A 179 -9.31 5.38 8.77
C VAL A 179 -9.55 6.60 9.65
N ARG A 180 -10.80 6.81 10.04
CA ARG A 180 -11.19 7.86 11.00
C ARG A 180 -12.30 7.34 11.91
N HIS A 181 -12.09 7.44 13.22
CA HIS A 181 -13.01 6.94 14.24
C HIS A 181 -13.40 5.46 14.05
N GLY A 182 -12.44 4.62 13.67
CA GLY A 182 -12.65 3.17 13.47
C GLY A 182 -13.37 2.77 12.17
N ALA A 183 -13.74 3.72 11.31
CA ALA A 183 -14.35 3.46 10.01
C ALA A 183 -13.41 3.88 8.88
N PHE A 184 -13.48 3.17 7.75
CA PHE A 184 -12.79 3.59 6.53
C PHE A 184 -13.56 4.71 5.83
N GLN A 185 -12.81 5.65 5.24
CA GLN A 185 -13.32 6.60 4.28
C GLN A 185 -12.60 6.39 2.95
N ILE A 186 -13.36 6.09 1.91
CA ILE A 186 -12.84 5.76 0.59
C ILE A 186 -13.21 6.89 -0.36
N SER A 187 -12.23 7.43 -1.06
CA SER A 187 -12.44 8.44 -2.09
C SER A 187 -12.59 7.81 -3.47
N SER A 188 -13.21 8.54 -4.38
CA SER A 188 -13.29 8.18 -5.79
C SER A 188 -13.06 9.42 -6.65
N GLY A 189 -12.35 9.25 -7.77
CA GLY A 189 -12.21 10.32 -8.76
C GLY A 189 -13.52 10.69 -9.47
N SER A 190 -14.57 9.88 -9.33
CA SER A 190 -15.94 10.26 -9.72
C SER A 190 -16.63 11.23 -8.75
N GLY A 191 -15.96 11.58 -7.64
CA GLY A 191 -16.48 12.44 -6.58
C GLY A 191 -17.33 11.72 -5.53
N LYS A 192 -17.51 10.39 -5.65
CA LYS A 192 -18.16 9.59 -4.62
C LYS A 192 -17.24 9.39 -3.43
N ILE A 193 -17.80 9.42 -2.23
CA ILE A 193 -17.11 9.06 -0.99
C ILE A 193 -17.89 7.95 -0.30
N ILE A 194 -17.19 6.91 0.12
CA ILE A 194 -17.76 5.80 0.90
C ILE A 194 -17.30 5.93 2.35
N LEU A 195 -18.23 5.85 3.28
CA LEU A 195 -17.96 5.58 4.68
C LEU A 195 -18.27 4.10 4.94
N GLN A 196 -17.24 3.32 5.26
CA GLN A 196 -17.35 1.88 5.50
C GLN A 196 -17.03 1.58 6.96
N SER A 197 -18.04 1.22 7.74
CA SER A 197 -17.87 0.92 9.17
C SER A 197 -17.46 -0.52 9.44
N ALA A 198 -17.91 -1.45 8.59
CA ALA A 198 -17.62 -2.88 8.64
C ALA A 198 -17.90 -3.47 7.25
N PRO A 199 -17.51 -4.72 6.95
CA PRO A 199 -17.94 -5.39 5.73
C PRO A 199 -19.46 -5.32 5.54
N GLU A 200 -19.89 -5.04 4.31
CA GLU A 200 -21.28 -4.86 3.84
C GLU A 200 -22.05 -3.70 4.49
N LEU A 201 -21.43 -2.96 5.42
CA LEU A 201 -22.03 -1.83 6.12
C LEU A 201 -21.40 -0.51 5.68
N SER A 202 -21.90 0.00 4.56
CA SER A 202 -21.40 1.23 3.95
C SER A 202 -22.48 2.28 3.72
N GLN A 203 -22.06 3.54 3.76
CA GLN A 203 -22.85 4.69 3.35
C GLN A 203 -22.07 5.44 2.28
N SER A 204 -22.78 6.04 1.33
CA SER A 204 -22.13 6.82 0.29
C SER A 204 -22.72 8.22 0.17
N HIS A 205 -21.85 9.18 -0.14
CA HIS A 205 -22.26 10.54 -0.48
C HIS A 205 -21.50 11.02 -1.71
N MET A 206 -22.10 11.96 -2.42
CA MET A 206 -21.45 12.63 -3.54
C MET A 206 -20.85 13.95 -3.05
N SER A 207 -19.60 14.17 -3.43
CA SER A 207 -18.90 15.44 -3.31
C SER A 207 -18.83 16.13 -4.67
N ASN A 208 -18.71 17.46 -4.67
CA ASN A 208 -18.40 18.24 -5.86
C ASN A 208 -16.90 18.28 -6.17
N VAL A 209 -16.09 17.52 -5.43
CA VAL A 209 -14.64 17.41 -5.59
C VAL A 209 -14.31 16.05 -6.17
N MET A 210 -13.51 16.03 -7.23
CA MET A 210 -12.89 14.81 -7.77
C MET A 210 -11.60 14.56 -6.98
N TRP A 211 -11.51 13.41 -6.33
CA TRP A 211 -10.39 13.07 -5.45
C TRP A 211 -9.40 12.14 -6.14
N ASP A 212 -8.12 12.30 -5.83
CA ASP A 212 -7.10 11.30 -6.17
C ASP A 212 -6.91 10.32 -5.00
N ASN A 213 -5.85 9.52 -5.08
CA ASN A 213 -5.52 8.49 -4.10
C ASN A 213 -4.71 8.97 -2.89
N HIS A 214 -4.35 10.25 -2.79
CA HIS A 214 -3.43 10.77 -1.76
C HIS A 214 -4.14 11.36 -0.53
N TRP A 215 -5.12 10.63 0.02
CA TRP A 215 -5.79 11.06 1.24
C TRP A 215 -4.93 10.82 2.49
N SER A 216 -4.92 11.81 3.39
CA SER A 216 -4.34 11.69 4.73
C SER A 216 -5.38 12.12 5.75
N ALA A 217 -5.58 11.31 6.78
CA ALA A 217 -6.29 11.75 7.98
C ALA A 217 -5.33 12.62 8.82
N ILE A 218 -5.80 13.78 9.29
CA ILE A 218 -5.06 14.72 10.15
C ILE A 218 -5.83 14.86 11.46
#